data_AF-A0A956B750-F1
#
_entry.id   AF-A0A956B750-F1
#
_cell.length_a   1.000
_cell.length_b   1.000
_cell.length_c   1.000
_cell.angle_alpha   90.00
_cell.angle_beta   90.00
_cell.angle_gamma   90.00
#
_symmetry.space_group_name_H-M   'P 1'
#
loop_
_entity.id
_entity.type
_entity.pdbx_description
1 polymer ?
#
loop_
_entity_poly.entity_id
_entity_poly.type
_entity_poly.pdbx_seq_one_letter_code
_entity_poly.pdbx_strand_id
1 'polypeptide(L)'
;MSEAKPGYIYTPEETERRRAAYIESEVYPYVRTWMARVPELRSAVLFVAQYWSDEADDAVHGEVVFSTRSEPDIPAYLRALEVAEAADDYEEYEGWSNFMEGPEVAAKATEGRDHMWLSWDDNGGAIPLFAAFCKEDCHQEMPMSEAYAPVAIIRRGTDGVLSTEMIGQKLRPWLEGVKPEWWGEGDGDGEVAPPDEPEPTDEEAKGAKGVLERLMKKWL
;
A
#
# COMPACT_ATOMS: atom_id res chain seq x y z
N MET A 1 11.82 -25.91 -0.98
CA MET A 1 11.67 -24.47 -0.75
C MET A 1 13.08 -23.88 -0.79
N SER A 2 13.30 -22.81 -1.56
CA SER A 2 14.60 -22.14 -1.56
C SER A 2 14.86 -21.51 -0.19
N GLU A 3 16.11 -21.43 0.24
CA GLU A 3 16.49 -20.71 1.45
C GLU A 3 16.75 -19.23 1.13
N ALA A 4 16.54 -18.35 2.13
CA ALA A 4 16.92 -16.95 2.00
C ALA A 4 18.45 -16.81 1.92
N LYS A 5 18.92 -15.77 1.23
CA LYS A 5 20.36 -15.48 1.15
C LYS A 5 20.84 -14.86 2.48
N PRO A 6 22.13 -14.97 2.85
CA PRO A 6 22.67 -14.21 3.98
C PRO A 6 22.35 -12.72 3.85
N GLY A 7 21.85 -12.10 4.92
CA GLY A 7 21.38 -10.70 4.92
C GLY A 7 19.91 -10.50 4.49
N TYR A 8 19.18 -11.58 4.21
CA TYR A 8 17.77 -11.53 3.80
C TYR A 8 16.91 -12.38 4.74
N ILE A 9 15.70 -11.91 5.00
CA ILE A 9 14.72 -12.60 5.84
C ILE A 9 13.82 -13.50 4.99
N TYR A 10 13.61 -13.11 3.73
CA TYR A 10 12.68 -13.78 2.83
C TYR A 10 13.37 -14.19 1.53
N THR A 11 12.86 -15.25 0.91
CA THR A 11 13.13 -15.53 -0.50
C THR A 11 12.32 -14.56 -1.35
N PRO A 12 12.62 -14.42 -2.66
CA PRO A 12 11.80 -13.57 -3.54
C PRO A 12 10.31 -13.98 -3.57
N GLU A 13 10.03 -15.29 -3.62
CA GLU A 13 8.66 -15.84 -3.59
C GLU A 13 7.95 -15.54 -2.26
N GLU A 14 8.65 -15.71 -1.14
CA GLU A 14 8.13 -15.36 0.19
C GLU A 14 7.86 -13.86 0.31
N THR A 15 8.76 -13.03 -0.23
CA THR A 15 8.62 -11.57 -0.21
C THR A 15 7.40 -11.14 -1.00
N GLU A 16 7.16 -11.71 -2.19
CA GLU A 16 5.98 -11.42 -3.00
C GLU A 16 4.68 -11.80 -2.27
N ARG A 17 4.62 -13.00 -1.70
CA ARG A 17 3.47 -13.46 -0.93
C ARG A 17 3.20 -12.56 0.28
N ARG A 18 4.23 -12.22 1.04
CA ARG A 18 4.12 -11.36 2.22
C ARG A 18 3.73 -9.95 1.86
N ARG A 19 4.24 -9.41 0.74
CA ARG A 19 3.84 -8.09 0.24
C ARG A 19 2.35 -8.04 -0.08
N ALA A 20 1.82 -9.07 -0.74
CA ALA A 20 0.38 -9.16 -0.99
C ALA A 20 -0.42 -9.18 0.33
N ALA A 21 -0.04 -10.03 1.27
CA ALA A 21 -0.68 -10.09 2.59
C ALA A 21 -0.59 -8.76 3.36
N TYR A 22 0.54 -8.07 3.28
CA TYR A 22 0.76 -6.77 3.92
C TYR A 22 -0.10 -5.66 3.29
N ILE A 23 -0.27 -5.66 1.97
CA ILE A 23 -1.22 -4.75 1.30
C ILE A 23 -2.65 -5.03 1.78
N GLU A 24 -3.02 -6.29 1.92
CA GLU A 24 -4.35 -6.69 2.40
C GLU A 24 -4.59 -6.33 3.88
N SER A 25 -3.59 -6.46 4.75
CA SER A 25 -3.73 -6.14 6.17
C SER A 25 -3.63 -4.64 6.44
N GLU A 26 -2.69 -3.93 5.82
CA GLU A 26 -2.37 -2.54 6.15
C GLU A 26 -3.07 -1.54 5.23
N VAL A 27 -3.16 -1.83 3.94
CA VAL A 27 -3.60 -0.84 2.93
C VAL A 27 -5.10 -0.97 2.64
N TYR A 28 -5.64 -2.19 2.57
CA TYR A 28 -7.07 -2.39 2.27
C TYR A 28 -8.02 -1.75 3.29
N PRO A 29 -7.80 -1.83 4.62
CA PRO A 29 -8.71 -1.18 5.58
C PRO A 29 -8.84 0.32 5.31
N TYR A 30 -7.72 0.95 4.96
CA TYR A 30 -7.66 2.36 4.60
C TYR A 30 -8.44 2.66 3.30
N VAL A 31 -8.17 1.89 2.25
CA VAL A 31 -8.85 2.04 0.95
C VAL A 31 -10.36 1.83 1.07
N ARG A 32 -10.79 0.79 1.81
CA ARG A 32 -12.21 0.50 2.06
C ARG A 32 -12.91 1.66 2.77
N THR A 33 -12.27 2.22 3.80
CA THR A 33 -12.82 3.34 4.57
C THR A 33 -13.10 4.53 3.66
N TRP A 34 -12.16 4.89 2.79
CA TRP A 34 -12.34 6.00 1.86
C TRP A 34 -13.35 5.72 0.75
N MET A 35 -13.30 4.55 0.13
CA MET A 35 -14.27 4.17 -0.90
C MET A 35 -15.70 4.02 -0.37
N ALA A 36 -15.88 3.78 0.94
CA ALA A 36 -17.18 3.81 1.59
C ALA A 36 -17.68 5.25 1.83
N ARG A 37 -16.78 6.17 2.15
CA ARG A 37 -17.09 7.60 2.33
C ARG A 37 -17.34 8.34 1.02
N VAL A 38 -16.62 7.95 -0.03
CA VAL A 38 -16.67 8.56 -1.37
C VAL A 38 -16.97 7.45 -2.38
N PRO A 39 -18.25 7.13 -2.62
CA PRO A 39 -18.66 6.01 -3.46
C PRO A 39 -18.21 6.11 -4.93
N GLU A 40 -17.79 7.28 -5.40
CA GLU A 40 -17.29 7.53 -6.74
C GLU A 40 -15.89 6.96 -6.96
N LEU A 41 -15.11 6.74 -5.89
CA LEU A 41 -13.76 6.19 -5.98
C LEU A 41 -13.78 4.75 -6.53
N ARG A 42 -12.91 4.47 -7.50
CA ARG A 42 -12.83 3.18 -8.20
C ARG A 42 -11.48 2.52 -8.06
N SER A 43 -10.43 3.29 -7.85
CA SER A 43 -9.10 2.76 -7.60
C SER A 43 -8.33 3.62 -6.59
N ALA A 44 -7.25 3.05 -6.08
CA ALA A 44 -6.22 3.71 -5.32
C ALA A 44 -4.85 3.24 -5.82
N VAL A 45 -3.84 4.11 -5.75
CA VAL A 45 -2.46 3.80 -6.11
C VAL A 45 -1.61 3.91 -4.85
N LEU A 46 -0.92 2.83 -4.50
CA LEU A 46 0.09 2.82 -3.44
C LEU A 46 1.41 3.33 -4.02
N PHE A 47 1.93 4.39 -3.43
CA PHE A 47 3.25 4.93 -3.69
C PHE A 47 4.16 4.66 -2.50
N VAL A 48 5.45 4.47 -2.75
CA VAL A 48 6.45 4.28 -1.69
C VAL A 48 7.69 5.12 -1.93
N ALA A 49 8.30 5.58 -0.85
CA ALA A 49 9.61 6.21 -0.83
C ALA A 49 10.42 5.70 0.36
N GLN A 50 11.74 5.82 0.28
CA GLN A 50 12.64 5.59 1.41
C GLN A 50 13.62 6.76 1.41
N TYR A 51 13.66 7.53 2.50
CA TYR A 51 14.58 8.66 2.62
C TYR A 51 15.96 8.20 3.08
N TRP A 52 16.99 9.02 2.83
CA TRP A 52 18.38 8.85 3.28
C TRP A 52 18.96 7.46 2.97
N SER A 53 18.56 6.93 1.81
CA SER A 53 18.74 5.55 1.37
C SER A 53 20.16 5.30 0.84
N ASP A 54 21.12 5.06 1.72
CA ASP A 54 22.38 4.40 1.33
C ASP A 54 22.28 2.86 1.45
N GLU A 55 21.64 2.28 2.48
CA GLU A 55 21.69 0.81 2.72
C GLU A 55 20.38 0.13 3.18
N ALA A 56 19.20 0.57 2.68
CA ALA A 56 17.87 0.09 3.11
C ALA A 56 17.57 0.31 4.60
N ASP A 57 18.36 1.18 5.23
CA ASP A 57 18.37 1.39 6.66
C ASP A 57 17.46 2.52 7.17
N ASP A 58 16.52 2.93 6.34
CA ASP A 58 15.56 3.97 6.72
C ASP A 58 14.12 3.52 6.45
N ALA A 59 13.18 4.25 7.03
CA ALA A 59 11.77 4.00 6.92
C ALA A 59 11.31 3.96 5.46
N VAL A 60 10.54 2.92 5.10
CA VAL A 60 9.77 2.94 3.85
C VAL A 60 8.43 3.60 4.14
N HIS A 61 8.29 4.82 3.65
CA HIS A 61 7.05 5.57 3.71
C HIS A 61 6.08 5.10 2.62
N GLY A 62 4.80 4.98 2.99
CA GLY A 62 3.72 4.59 2.10
C GLY A 62 2.67 5.67 2.01
N GLU A 63 2.22 5.94 0.79
CA GLU A 63 1.13 6.87 0.51
C GLU A 63 0.11 6.26 -0.46
N VAL A 64 -1.16 6.61 -0.28
CA VAL A 64 -2.26 6.10 -1.11
C VAL A 64 -3.01 7.25 -1.77
N VAL A 65 -3.02 7.26 -3.09
CA VAL A 65 -3.71 8.27 -3.89
C VAL A 65 -4.94 7.65 -4.56
N PHE A 66 -6.11 8.26 -4.39
CA PHE A 66 -7.38 7.73 -4.90
C PHE A 66 -7.77 8.30 -6.27
N SER A 67 -8.51 7.50 -7.05
CA SER A 67 -9.07 7.94 -8.34
C SER A 67 -10.50 7.43 -8.53
N THR A 68 -11.33 8.23 -9.20
CA THR A 68 -12.66 7.85 -9.68
C THR A 68 -12.61 6.94 -10.91
N ARG A 69 -11.43 6.77 -11.52
CA ARG A 69 -11.19 5.85 -12.63
C ARG A 69 -10.78 4.49 -12.09
N SER A 70 -11.20 3.41 -12.76
CA SER A 70 -10.68 2.07 -12.48
C SER A 70 -9.22 1.92 -12.94
N GLU A 71 -8.81 2.71 -13.92
CA GLU A 71 -7.45 2.81 -14.43
C GLU A 71 -6.97 4.26 -14.24
N PRO A 72 -6.22 4.52 -13.15
CA PRO A 72 -5.72 5.85 -12.82
C PRO A 72 -4.62 6.28 -13.82
N ASP A 73 -4.59 7.57 -14.18
CA ASP A 73 -3.56 8.14 -15.08
C ASP A 73 -2.34 8.62 -14.28
N ILE A 74 -1.52 7.66 -13.85
CA ILE A 74 -0.36 7.93 -12.96
C ILE A 74 0.60 8.97 -13.55
N PRO A 75 0.96 8.93 -14.86
CA PRO A 75 1.81 9.97 -15.44
C PRO A 75 1.19 11.37 -15.39
N ALA A 76 -0.13 11.49 -15.58
CA ALA A 76 -0.80 12.79 -15.44
C ALA A 76 -0.77 13.30 -13.99
N TYR A 77 -0.98 12.40 -13.02
CA TYR A 77 -0.87 12.74 -11.60
C TYR A 77 0.51 13.26 -11.24
N LEU A 78 1.57 12.53 -11.59
CA LEU A 78 2.95 12.93 -11.24
C LEU A 78 3.33 14.29 -11.85
N ARG A 79 2.89 14.58 -13.09
CA ARG A 79 3.08 15.92 -13.71
C ARG A 79 2.30 17.01 -12.98
N ALA A 80 1.08 16.73 -12.51
CA ALA A 80 0.30 17.70 -11.77
C ALA A 80 0.94 18.00 -10.40
N LEU A 81 1.46 16.96 -9.75
CA LEU A 81 2.18 17.07 -8.48
C LEU A 81 3.46 17.92 -8.64
N GLU A 82 4.27 17.65 -9.66
CA GLU A 82 5.47 18.44 -9.99
C GLU A 82 5.16 19.93 -10.16
N VAL A 83 4.05 20.27 -10.85
CA VAL A 83 3.66 21.68 -11.05
C VAL A 83 3.19 22.31 -9.73
N ALA A 84 2.43 21.59 -8.91
CA ALA A 84 1.98 22.09 -7.60
C ALA A 84 3.17 22.33 -6.64
N GLU A 85 4.12 21.40 -6.60
CA GLU A 85 5.34 21.49 -5.80
C GLU A 85 6.24 22.65 -6.26
N ALA A 86 6.34 22.90 -7.56
CA ALA A 86 7.12 24.01 -8.10
C ALA A 86 6.50 25.39 -7.84
N ALA A 87 5.17 25.46 -7.68
CA ALA A 87 4.47 26.71 -7.45
C ALA A 87 4.58 27.21 -5.99
N ASP A 88 5.02 26.35 -5.05
CA ASP A 88 4.85 26.55 -3.59
C ASP A 88 3.40 26.93 -3.23
N ASP A 89 2.48 26.52 -4.09
CA ASP A 89 1.07 26.87 -4.09
C ASP A 89 0.28 25.59 -4.29
N TYR A 90 0.00 24.94 -3.17
CA TYR A 90 -0.88 23.79 -3.11
C TYR A 90 -2.36 24.17 -3.25
N GLU A 91 -2.72 25.47 -3.29
CA GLU A 91 -4.11 25.92 -3.23
C GLU A 91 -4.77 26.16 -4.62
N GLU A 92 -4.03 26.23 -5.73
CA GLU A 92 -4.60 26.79 -6.99
C GLU A 92 -4.43 25.99 -8.31
N TYR A 93 -4.14 24.68 -8.30
CA TYR A 93 -3.99 23.93 -9.57
C TYR A 93 -5.25 23.17 -10.02
N GLU A 94 -5.99 23.72 -11.01
CA GLU A 94 -7.18 23.10 -11.64
C GLU A 94 -6.91 21.75 -12.36
N GLY A 95 -5.65 21.34 -12.51
CA GLY A 95 -5.22 20.09 -13.17
C GLY A 95 -5.44 18.81 -12.36
N TRP A 96 -5.86 18.92 -11.09
CA TRP A 96 -6.08 17.79 -10.16
C TRP A 96 -7.36 16.98 -10.41
N SER A 97 -8.15 17.33 -11.43
CA SER A 97 -9.51 16.80 -11.65
C SER A 97 -9.67 15.27 -11.84
N ASN A 98 -8.59 14.49 -11.92
CA ASN A 98 -8.65 13.02 -12.08
C ASN A 98 -8.12 12.19 -10.88
N PHE A 99 -7.47 12.84 -9.92
CA PHE A 99 -6.92 12.25 -8.70
C PHE A 99 -7.38 13.15 -7.56
N MET A 100 -8.46 12.75 -6.88
CA MET A 100 -9.15 13.50 -5.81
C MET A 100 -8.99 15.03 -5.98
N GLU A 101 -9.78 15.71 -6.82
CA GLU A 101 -11.00 16.38 -6.36
C GLU A 101 -12.05 16.58 -7.47
N GLY A 102 -13.30 16.23 -7.15
CA GLY A 102 -14.34 17.26 -7.28
C GLY A 102 -14.32 18.07 -5.97
N PRO A 103 -14.62 19.37 -5.98
CA PRO A 103 -14.53 20.29 -4.82
C PRO A 103 -15.40 19.91 -3.60
N GLU A 104 -16.21 18.85 -3.67
CA GLU A 104 -16.95 18.28 -2.53
C GLU A 104 -16.21 17.12 -1.82
N VAL A 105 -15.26 16.46 -2.51
CA VAL A 105 -14.45 15.36 -1.96
C VAL A 105 -13.25 15.93 -1.21
N ALA A 106 -12.61 16.90 -1.85
CA ALA A 106 -11.86 18.02 -1.30
C ALA A 106 -12.29 18.47 0.09
N ALA A 107 -13.44 19.15 0.15
CA ALA A 107 -14.02 19.75 1.33
C ALA A 107 -14.32 18.72 2.45
N LYS A 108 -14.48 17.43 2.10
CA LYS A 108 -14.66 16.33 3.05
C LYS A 108 -13.35 15.68 3.50
N ALA A 109 -12.28 15.80 2.72
CA ALA A 109 -10.92 15.38 3.09
C ALA A 109 -10.16 16.48 3.83
N THR A 110 -10.44 17.76 3.54
CA THR A 110 -9.87 18.94 4.20
C THR A 110 -10.33 19.16 5.64
N GLU A 111 -11.29 18.38 6.16
CA GLU A 111 -11.45 18.25 7.61
C GLU A 111 -10.27 17.48 8.27
N GLY A 112 -9.32 16.96 7.47
CA GLY A 112 -8.00 16.54 7.94
C GLY A 112 -7.15 15.77 6.91
N ARG A 113 -6.44 16.52 6.05
CA ARG A 113 -5.27 16.14 5.19
C ARG A 113 -5.58 15.41 3.87
N ASP A 114 -5.18 16.04 2.76
CA ASP A 114 -5.34 15.59 1.36
C ASP A 114 -4.35 14.49 0.91
N HIS A 115 -3.41 14.15 1.78
CA HIS A 115 -2.54 12.98 1.72
C HIS A 115 -2.53 12.37 3.13
N MET A 116 -2.90 11.08 3.26
CA MET A 116 -2.70 10.40 4.54
C MET A 116 -1.59 9.39 4.39
N TRP A 117 -0.53 9.70 5.12
CA TRP A 117 0.53 8.77 5.47
C TRP A 117 -0.10 7.46 5.98
N LEU A 118 0.28 6.34 5.36
CA LEU A 118 -0.08 5.04 5.91
C LEU A 118 0.59 4.89 7.28
N SER A 119 -0.19 4.56 8.30
CA SER A 119 0.33 4.24 9.63
C SER A 119 0.83 2.79 9.69
N TRP A 120 1.50 2.34 8.62
CA TRP A 120 2.10 1.00 8.57
C TRP A 120 3.45 1.00 9.30
N ASP A 121 4.01 -0.19 9.53
CA ASP A 121 5.33 -0.36 10.16
C ASP A 121 6.46 0.00 9.17
N ASP A 122 6.69 1.31 9.01
CA ASP A 122 7.62 1.91 8.04
C ASP A 122 9.09 1.58 8.33
N ASN A 123 9.45 1.44 9.62
CA ASN A 123 10.78 1.06 10.11
C ASN A 123 10.95 -0.45 10.32
N GLY A 124 9.97 -1.26 9.91
CA GLY A 124 10.00 -2.69 10.08
C GLY A 124 9.50 -3.42 8.87
N GLY A 125 8.29 -3.98 8.94
CA GLY A 125 7.72 -4.84 7.91
C GLY A 125 7.72 -4.23 6.50
N ALA A 126 7.61 -2.91 6.37
CA ALA A 126 7.62 -2.26 5.06
C ALA A 126 8.97 -2.37 4.32
N ILE A 127 10.10 -2.39 5.03
CA ILE A 127 11.44 -2.41 4.44
C ILE A 127 11.69 -3.65 3.57
N PRO A 128 11.66 -4.89 4.09
CA PRO A 128 11.90 -6.10 3.30
C PRO A 128 10.92 -6.24 2.13
N LEU A 129 9.72 -5.67 2.24
CA LEU A 129 8.65 -5.83 1.28
C LEU A 129 8.70 -4.82 0.14
N PHE A 130 9.13 -3.58 0.42
CA PHE A 130 8.96 -2.46 -0.50
C PHE A 130 10.23 -1.66 -0.81
N ALA A 131 11.33 -1.79 -0.05
CA ALA A 131 12.57 -1.04 -0.31
C ALA A 131 13.07 -1.22 -1.75
N ALA A 132 12.92 -2.43 -2.31
CA ALA A 132 13.30 -2.70 -3.69
C ALA A 132 12.62 -1.81 -4.76
N PHE A 133 11.49 -1.18 -4.45
CA PHE A 133 10.76 -0.28 -5.35
C PHE A 133 11.13 1.20 -5.17
N CYS A 134 11.68 1.60 -4.03
CA CYS A 134 12.01 3.01 -3.81
C CYS A 134 13.25 3.41 -4.61
N LYS A 135 13.31 4.69 -4.99
CA LYS A 135 14.46 5.31 -5.64
C LYS A 135 15.59 5.50 -4.62
N GLU A 136 16.83 5.45 -5.10
CA GLU A 136 18.03 5.73 -4.32
C GLU A 136 18.22 7.24 -4.15
N ASP A 137 18.97 7.67 -3.13
CA ASP A 137 19.29 9.09 -2.86
C ASP A 137 18.09 10.02 -2.60
N CYS A 138 16.91 9.48 -2.29
CA CYS A 138 15.77 10.29 -1.88
C CYS A 138 16.01 10.93 -0.49
N HIS A 139 15.45 12.12 -0.27
CA HIS A 139 15.52 12.82 1.01
C HIS A 139 14.22 13.57 1.29
N GLN A 140 14.00 13.99 2.54
CA GLN A 140 12.74 14.61 2.98
C GLN A 140 12.41 15.94 2.27
N GLU A 141 13.42 16.63 1.74
CA GLU A 141 13.24 17.87 0.97
C GLU A 141 13.02 17.62 -0.53
N MET A 142 13.04 16.35 -0.97
CA MET A 142 12.82 16.00 -2.37
C MET A 142 11.32 16.06 -2.67
N PRO A 143 10.92 16.63 -3.82
CA PRO A 143 9.52 16.62 -4.23
C PRO A 143 8.98 15.19 -4.24
N MET A 144 7.74 14.99 -3.80
CA MET A 144 7.08 13.69 -3.80
C MET A 144 6.98 13.09 -5.20
N SER A 145 6.73 13.93 -6.21
CA SER A 145 6.73 13.51 -7.62
C SER A 145 8.05 12.89 -8.07
N GLU A 146 9.15 13.22 -7.39
CA GLU A 146 10.48 12.69 -7.63
C GLU A 146 10.85 11.54 -6.68
N ALA A 147 10.44 11.60 -5.41
CA ALA A 147 10.85 10.67 -4.37
C ALA A 147 10.03 9.38 -4.33
N TYR A 148 8.73 9.46 -4.64
CA TYR A 148 7.79 8.36 -4.51
C TYR A 148 7.60 7.59 -5.82
N ALA A 149 7.73 6.27 -5.76
CA ALA A 149 7.48 5.37 -6.86
C ALA A 149 6.10 4.67 -6.72
N PRO A 150 5.28 4.60 -7.78
CA PRO A 150 4.05 3.82 -7.75
C PRO A 150 4.37 2.33 -7.71
N VAL A 151 3.71 1.59 -6.82
CA VAL A 151 3.98 0.16 -6.59
C VAL A 151 2.79 -0.72 -6.91
N ALA A 152 1.58 -0.32 -6.53
CA ALA A 152 0.40 -1.13 -6.72
C ALA A 152 -0.83 -0.29 -7.05
N ILE A 153 -1.72 -0.84 -7.88
CA ILE A 153 -3.08 -0.32 -8.08
C ILE A 153 -4.07 -1.24 -7.37
N ILE A 154 -4.85 -0.67 -6.48
CA ILE A 154 -5.93 -1.34 -5.76
C ILE A 154 -7.24 -0.91 -6.41
N ARG A 155 -8.01 -1.87 -6.96
CA ARG A 155 -9.27 -1.59 -7.68
C ARG A 155 -10.46 -2.13 -6.93
N ARG A 156 -11.56 -1.38 -6.96
CA ARG A 156 -12.86 -1.86 -6.47
C ARG A 156 -13.64 -2.49 -7.62
N GLY A 157 -13.87 -3.80 -7.52
CA GLY A 157 -14.75 -4.55 -8.40
C GLY A 157 -16.20 -4.08 -8.33
N THR A 158 -17.02 -4.53 -9.28
CA THR A 158 -18.46 -4.21 -9.31
C THR A 158 -19.23 -4.77 -8.12
N ASP A 159 -18.70 -5.82 -7.50
CA ASP A 159 -19.18 -6.48 -6.28
C ASP A 159 -18.65 -5.82 -4.99
N GLY A 160 -17.83 -4.77 -5.11
CA GLY A 160 -17.19 -4.09 -3.98
C GLY A 160 -15.93 -4.80 -3.47
N VAL A 161 -15.53 -5.93 -4.05
CA VAL A 161 -14.30 -6.64 -3.69
C VAL A 161 -13.10 -5.88 -4.21
N LEU A 162 -12.07 -5.75 -3.38
CA LEU A 162 -10.81 -5.12 -3.78
C LEU A 162 -9.89 -6.15 -4.45
N SER A 163 -9.21 -5.75 -5.51
CA SER A 163 -8.10 -6.49 -6.11
C SER A 163 -6.86 -5.61 -6.21
N THR A 164 -5.69 -6.24 -6.12
CA THR A 164 -4.39 -5.56 -6.25
C THR A 164 -3.68 -6.01 -7.51
N GLU A 165 -3.12 -5.04 -8.24
CA GLU A 165 -2.16 -5.27 -9.32
C GLU A 165 -0.84 -4.59 -8.95
N MET A 166 0.25 -5.35 -8.94
CA MET A 166 1.59 -4.79 -8.78
C MET A 166 2.03 -4.18 -10.10
N ILE A 167 2.32 -2.88 -10.09
CA ILE A 167 2.73 -2.11 -11.29
C ILE A 167 4.15 -1.53 -11.16
N GLY A 168 4.72 -1.54 -9.95
CA GLY A 168 6.01 -0.93 -9.67
C GLY A 168 7.17 -1.68 -10.30
N GLN A 169 8.16 -0.93 -10.77
CA GLN A 169 9.47 -1.47 -11.13
C GLN A 169 10.34 -1.55 -9.88
N LYS A 170 11.02 -2.68 -9.67
CA LYS A 170 12.07 -2.78 -8.65
C LYS A 170 13.29 -1.98 -9.11
N LEU A 171 13.48 -0.79 -8.53
CA LEU A 171 14.62 0.09 -8.81
C LEU A 171 15.90 -0.41 -8.13
N ARG A 172 15.76 -1.04 -6.96
CA ARG A 172 16.85 -1.61 -6.15
C ARG A 172 16.58 -3.09 -5.89
N PRO A 173 16.59 -3.96 -6.92
CA PRO A 173 16.16 -5.36 -6.80
C PRO A 173 16.98 -6.19 -5.81
N TRP A 174 18.21 -5.76 -5.47
CA TRP A 174 19.01 -6.40 -4.43
C TRP A 174 18.48 -6.16 -3.02
N LEU A 175 17.49 -5.29 -2.80
CA LEU A 175 16.87 -5.09 -1.49
C LEU A 175 15.59 -5.91 -1.28
N GLU A 176 15.22 -6.77 -2.23
CA GLU A 176 14.02 -7.59 -2.09
C GLU A 176 14.19 -8.64 -0.98
N GLY A 177 13.40 -8.52 0.10
CA GLY A 177 13.44 -9.41 1.25
C GLY A 177 14.60 -9.13 2.21
N VAL A 178 15.26 -7.97 2.10
CA VAL A 178 16.43 -7.59 2.90
C VAL A 178 16.11 -7.54 4.39
N LYS A 179 17.07 -7.91 5.23
CA LYS A 179 16.96 -7.76 6.68
C LYS A 179 17.45 -6.35 7.07
N PRO A 180 16.63 -5.50 7.71
CA PRO A 180 17.09 -4.22 8.25
C PRO A 180 18.24 -4.44 9.26
N GLU A 181 19.27 -3.61 9.24
CA GLU A 181 20.47 -3.85 10.05
C GLU A 181 20.20 -3.82 11.57
N TRP A 182 19.26 -2.98 12.03
CA TRP A 182 18.90 -2.88 13.46
C TRP A 182 18.01 -4.02 13.96
N TRP A 183 17.52 -4.91 13.08
CA TRP A 183 16.91 -6.15 13.51
C TRP A 183 18.03 -7.09 13.96
N GLY A 184 18.58 -6.87 15.17
CA GLY A 184 19.72 -7.62 15.68
C GLY A 184 19.57 -9.14 15.63
N GLU A 185 20.65 -9.89 15.89
CA GLU A 185 20.59 -11.36 15.98
C GLU A 185 19.79 -11.88 17.20
N GLY A 186 19.33 -10.99 18.09
CA GLY A 186 18.74 -11.34 19.39
C GLY A 186 17.28 -10.94 19.64
N ASP A 187 16.67 -10.14 18.77
CA ASP A 187 15.26 -9.70 18.90
C ASP A 187 14.36 -10.32 17.78
N GLY A 188 14.94 -11.21 16.98
CA GLY A 188 14.39 -11.75 15.73
C GLY A 188 13.53 -13.01 15.86
N ASP A 189 13.06 -13.34 17.05
CA ASP A 189 11.86 -14.18 17.23
C ASP A 189 10.62 -13.32 17.54
N GLY A 190 10.71 -12.01 17.27
CA GLY A 190 9.57 -11.26 16.73
C GLY A 190 9.09 -11.88 15.42
N GLU A 191 8.57 -13.12 15.48
CA GLU A 191 7.29 -13.40 14.87
C GLU A 191 6.43 -12.18 15.22
N VAL A 192 6.33 -11.25 14.26
CA VAL A 192 5.02 -10.68 14.02
C VAL A 192 4.18 -11.92 13.77
N ALA A 193 3.59 -12.45 14.84
CA ALA A 193 2.64 -13.53 14.74
C ALA A 193 1.71 -13.05 13.63
N PRO A 194 1.47 -13.87 12.57
CA PRO A 194 0.42 -13.51 11.63
C PRO A 194 -0.77 -13.09 12.49
N PRO A 195 -1.37 -11.91 12.24
CA PRO A 195 -2.41 -11.37 13.13
C PRO A 195 -3.33 -12.53 13.43
N ASP A 196 -3.44 -12.94 14.72
CA ASP A 196 -4.12 -14.18 15.10
C ASP A 196 -5.38 -14.25 14.26
N GLU A 197 -5.43 -15.17 13.28
CA GLU A 197 -6.67 -15.37 12.54
C GLU A 197 -7.64 -15.70 13.66
N PRO A 198 -8.65 -14.84 13.94
CA PRO A 198 -9.50 -15.07 15.10
C PRO A 198 -10.06 -16.47 14.90
N GLU A 199 -9.73 -17.39 15.81
CA GLU A 199 -10.27 -18.74 15.72
C GLU A 199 -11.78 -18.55 15.59
N PRO A 200 -12.40 -19.06 14.51
CA PRO A 200 -13.79 -18.79 14.24
C PRO A 200 -14.55 -19.20 15.49
N THR A 201 -15.30 -18.25 16.04
CA THR A 201 -16.06 -18.53 17.25
C THR A 201 -16.96 -19.75 16.99
N ASP A 202 -17.28 -20.51 18.04
CA ASP A 202 -18.20 -21.66 17.91
C ASP A 202 -19.54 -21.27 17.23
N GLU A 203 -19.92 -19.99 17.26
CA GLU A 203 -21.06 -19.45 16.51
C GLU A 203 -20.77 -19.24 15.01
N GLU A 204 -19.61 -18.72 14.64
CA GLU A 204 -19.20 -18.54 13.24
C GLU A 204 -18.96 -19.88 12.54
N ALA A 205 -18.35 -20.86 13.22
CA ALA A 205 -18.17 -22.21 12.71
C ALA A 205 -19.52 -22.92 12.48
N LYS A 206 -20.51 -22.71 13.36
CA LYS A 206 -21.88 -23.21 13.17
C LYS A 206 -22.62 -22.48 12.06
N GLY A 207 -22.40 -21.17 11.91
CA GLY A 207 -22.95 -20.35 10.84
C GLY A 207 -22.46 -20.78 9.45
N ALA A 208 -21.15 -20.98 9.29
CA ALA A 208 -20.52 -21.39 8.04
C ALA A 208 -21.01 -22.78 7.59
N LYS A 209 -21.13 -23.73 8.53
CA LYS A 209 -21.67 -25.07 8.24
C LYS A 209 -23.13 -25.02 7.77
N GLY A 210 -23.96 -24.17 8.39
CA GLY A 210 -25.35 -23.98 7.99
C GLY A 210 -25.54 -23.25 6.66
N VAL A 211 -24.57 -22.44 6.22
CA VAL A 211 -24.58 -21.80 4.89
C VAL A 211 -24.16 -22.79 3.81
N LEU A 212 -23.09 -23.56 4.05
CA LEU A 212 -22.63 -24.62 3.15
C LEU A 212 -23.71 -25.71 2.92
N GLU A 213 -24.38 -26.18 3.97
CA GLU A 213 -25.47 -27.15 3.84
C GLU A 213 -26.69 -26.59 3.07
N ARG A 214 -26.99 -25.29 3.22
CA ARG A 214 -28.06 -24.63 2.46
C ARG A 214 -27.71 -24.43 0.99
N LEU A 215 -26.43 -24.17 0.69
CA LEU A 215 -25.94 -24.08 -0.68
C LEU A 215 -25.92 -25.46 -1.34
N MET A 216 -25.49 -26.52 -0.66
CA MET A 216 -25.48 -27.88 -1.22
C MET A 216 -26.87 -28.44 -1.48
N LYS A 217 -27.88 -28.08 -0.67
CA LYS A 217 -29.30 -28.45 -0.90
C LYS A 217 -29.96 -27.72 -2.07
N LYS A 218 -29.37 -26.63 -2.57
CA LYS A 218 -29.88 -25.91 -3.76
C LYS A 218 -29.39 -26.51 -5.09
N TRP A 219 -28.48 -27.49 -5.03
CA TRP A 219 -27.83 -28.10 -6.19
C TRP A 219 -28.18 -29.59 -6.41
N LEU A 220 -29.18 -30.09 -5.67
CA LEU A 220 -29.83 -31.40 -5.85
C LEU A 220 -31.33 -31.19 -6.06
#